data_AF-A0A139PQB4-F1
#
_entry.id   AF-A0A139PQB4-F1
#
_cell.length_a   1.000
_cell.length_b   1.000
_cell.length_c   1.000
_cell.angle_alpha   90.00
_cell.angle_beta   90.00
_cell.angle_gamma   90.00
#
_symmetry.space_group_name_H-M   'P 1'
#
loop_
_entity.id
_entity.type
_entity.pdbx_description
1 polymer ?
#
loop_
_entity_poly.entity_id
_entity_poly.type
_entity_poly.pdbx_seq_one_letter_code
_entity_poly.pdbx_strand_id
1 'polypeptide(L)'
;MTDVRGTSCFVIKFGKAGEQLAAKLWEEGKMVYASSANPSGKGNRGKVEGIGERIEGAVDLVIEADDYVASIQPDKTIETRYEQGVMVSMVDKDGKLIPEQGGARSISPAPVVIRKGLDIDKIMMHLSDTFNSWDYRQGEYY
;
A
#
# COMPACT_ATOMS: atom_id res chain seq x y z
N MET A 1 -1.46 -9.39 -13.93
CA MET A 1 -2.51 -9.53 -14.97
C MET A 1 -3.40 -8.31 -14.79
N THR A 2 -3.72 -7.52 -15.82
CA THR A 2 -4.46 -6.27 -15.57
C THR A 2 -5.83 -6.57 -14.95
N ASP A 3 -6.11 -5.94 -13.81
CA ASP A 3 -7.41 -6.02 -13.15
C ASP A 3 -8.49 -5.37 -14.03
N VAL A 4 -9.45 -6.18 -14.50
CA VAL A 4 -10.54 -5.73 -15.41
C VAL A 4 -11.79 -5.25 -14.68
N ARG A 5 -11.80 -5.25 -13.34
CA ARG A 5 -12.98 -4.96 -12.53
C ARG A 5 -13.30 -3.46 -12.41
N GLY A 6 -12.41 -2.59 -12.90
CA GLY A 6 -12.57 -1.13 -12.80
C GLY A 6 -12.33 -0.60 -11.38
N THR A 7 -11.55 -1.32 -10.57
CA THR A 7 -11.22 -0.96 -9.19
C THR A 7 -9.84 -0.32 -9.06
N SER A 8 -9.67 0.53 -8.04
CA SER A 8 -8.40 1.21 -7.73
C SER A 8 -8.04 1.02 -6.25
N CYS A 9 -6.74 1.06 -5.93
CA CYS A 9 -6.26 1.09 -4.55
C CYS A 9 -6.16 2.54 -4.06
N PHE A 10 -6.94 2.90 -3.05
CA PHE A 10 -6.86 4.20 -2.39
C PHE A 10 -5.97 4.09 -1.16
N VAL A 11 -4.92 4.93 -1.10
CA VAL A 11 -3.86 4.84 -0.08
C VAL A 11 -3.85 6.12 0.76
N ILE A 12 -3.73 5.98 2.07
CA ILE A 12 -3.59 7.09 3.03
C ILE A 12 -2.35 6.87 3.91
N LYS A 13 -1.86 7.95 4.52
CA LYS A 13 -0.73 7.91 5.47
C LYS A 13 0.53 7.22 4.90
N PHE A 14 0.85 7.54 3.64
CA PHE A 14 1.91 6.90 2.86
C PHE A 14 3.27 7.62 2.94
N GLY A 15 3.36 8.75 3.64
CA GLY A 15 4.61 9.48 3.85
C GLY A 15 4.44 10.98 3.68
N LYS A 16 5.00 11.75 4.62
CA LYS A 16 4.71 13.18 4.77
C LYS A 16 4.99 14.00 3.51
N ALA A 17 6.11 13.75 2.83
CA ALA A 17 6.49 14.49 1.63
C ALA A 17 5.45 14.34 0.49
N GLY A 18 5.03 13.10 0.22
CA GLY A 18 4.01 12.83 -0.79
C GLY A 18 2.62 13.31 -0.38
N GLU A 19 2.27 13.17 0.91
CA GLU A 19 0.99 13.65 1.45
C GLU A 19 0.81 15.16 1.29
N GLN A 20 1.86 15.94 1.54
CA GLN A 20 1.84 17.40 1.36
C GLN A 20 1.59 17.80 -0.10
N LEU A 21 2.25 17.12 -1.04
CA LEU A 21 2.07 17.36 -2.47
C LEU A 21 0.67 16.94 -2.96
N ALA A 22 0.20 15.77 -2.55
CA ALA A 22 -1.13 15.28 -2.90
C ALA A 22 -2.24 16.18 -2.34
N ALA A 23 -2.10 16.64 -1.08
CA ALA A 23 -3.04 17.59 -0.48
C ALA A 23 -3.10 18.90 -1.27
N LYS A 24 -1.95 19.46 -1.64
CA LYS A 24 -1.91 20.71 -2.40
C LYS A 24 -2.55 20.59 -3.78
N LEU A 25 -2.26 19.50 -4.50
CA LEU A 25 -2.83 19.26 -5.82
C LEU A 25 -4.34 18.98 -5.75
N TRP A 26 -4.81 18.33 -4.68
CA TRP A 26 -6.23 18.11 -4.46
C TRP A 26 -7.01 19.40 -4.25
N GLU A 27 -6.46 20.38 -3.52
CA GLU A 27 -7.06 21.72 -3.39
C GLU A 27 -7.25 22.42 -4.75
N GLU A 28 -6.43 22.06 -5.74
CA GLU A 28 -6.50 22.55 -7.11
C GLU A 28 -7.36 21.67 -8.04
N GLY A 29 -8.01 20.64 -7.51
CA GLY A 29 -8.85 19.70 -8.28
C GLY A 29 -8.07 18.68 -9.11
N LYS A 30 -6.81 18.40 -8.76
CA LYS A 30 -5.94 17.43 -9.45
C LYS A 30 -5.76 16.16 -8.63
N MET A 31 -5.62 15.03 -9.30
CA MET A 31 -5.29 13.74 -8.70
C MET A 31 -3.82 13.39 -8.93
N VAL A 32 -3.25 12.62 -8.01
CA VAL A 32 -1.89 12.07 -8.11
C VAL A 32 -1.97 10.55 -8.19
N TYR A 33 -1.21 9.97 -9.11
CA TYR A 33 -1.04 8.53 -9.26
C TYR A 33 0.40 8.16 -8.98
N ALA A 34 0.65 6.96 -8.48
CA ALA A 34 1.98 6.52 -8.10
C ALA A 34 2.21 5.06 -8.46
N SER A 35 3.47 4.73 -8.71
CA SER A 35 4.02 3.38 -8.81
C SER A 35 5.33 3.33 -8.05
N SER A 36 5.74 2.17 -7.55
CA SER A 36 6.99 2.02 -6.82
C SER A 36 8.21 2.26 -7.72
N ALA A 37 9.16 3.08 -7.26
CA ALA A 37 10.43 3.35 -7.96
C ALA A 37 11.43 2.19 -7.75
N ASN A 38 11.12 1.04 -8.36
CA ASN A 38 11.93 -0.17 -8.28
C ASN A 38 12.33 -0.63 -9.69
N PRO A 39 13.61 -0.96 -9.94
CA PRO A 39 13.97 -1.70 -11.14
C PRO A 39 13.21 -3.04 -11.24
N SER A 40 12.90 -3.51 -12.44
CA SER A 40 12.15 -4.75 -12.63
C SER A 40 12.86 -5.94 -11.95
N GLY A 41 12.15 -6.60 -11.02
CA GLY A 41 12.67 -7.74 -10.26
C GLY A 41 13.70 -7.40 -9.18
N LYS A 42 13.98 -6.11 -8.92
CA LYS A 42 14.90 -5.66 -7.87
C LYS A 42 14.22 -4.56 -7.04
N GLY A 43 14.10 -4.76 -5.74
CA GLY A 43 13.71 -3.68 -4.84
C GLY A 43 14.83 -2.64 -4.73
N ASN A 44 14.47 -1.37 -4.56
CA ASN A 44 15.44 -0.28 -4.29
C ASN A 44 16.05 -0.36 -2.88
N ARG A 45 15.60 -1.31 -2.06
CA ARG A 45 16.05 -1.55 -0.68
C ARG A 45 15.94 -0.31 0.21
N GLY A 46 15.03 0.62 -0.10
CA GLY A 46 14.80 1.83 0.67
C GLY A 46 15.89 2.90 0.55
N LYS A 47 16.67 2.87 -0.53
CA LYS A 47 17.69 3.87 -0.83
C LYS A 47 17.47 4.47 -2.20
N VAL A 48 17.77 5.77 -2.34
CA VAL A 48 17.67 6.47 -3.64
C VAL A 48 18.59 5.82 -4.69
N GLU A 49 19.83 5.46 -4.33
CA GLU A 49 20.78 4.81 -5.24
C GLU A 49 20.24 3.48 -5.81
N GLY A 50 19.24 2.88 -5.14
CA GLY A 50 18.61 1.63 -5.55
C GLY A 50 17.56 1.76 -6.66
N ILE A 51 17.17 2.97 -7.10
CA ILE A 51 16.15 3.15 -8.16
C ILE A 51 16.68 2.78 -9.56
N GLY A 52 17.99 2.80 -9.75
CA GLY A 52 18.68 2.41 -10.97
C GLY A 52 18.67 3.47 -12.08
N GLU A 53 19.71 3.42 -12.92
CA GLU A 53 20.01 4.43 -13.95
C GLU A 53 18.86 4.65 -14.95
N ARG A 54 18.10 3.60 -15.28
CA ARG A 54 16.98 3.72 -16.22
C ARG A 54 15.85 4.60 -15.68
N ILE A 55 15.53 4.48 -14.39
CA ILE A 55 14.48 5.31 -13.76
C ILE A 55 15.02 6.73 -13.59
N GLU A 56 16.23 6.85 -13.03
CA GLU A 56 16.89 8.12 -12.80
C GLU A 56 17.01 8.97 -14.07
N GLY A 57 17.41 8.37 -15.20
CA GLY A 57 17.50 9.06 -16.48
C GLY A 57 16.17 9.33 -17.20
N ALA A 58 15.05 8.82 -16.69
CA ALA A 58 13.72 8.96 -17.30
C ALA A 58 12.77 9.90 -16.54
N VAL A 59 13.15 10.35 -15.34
CA VAL A 59 12.34 11.26 -14.51
C VAL A 59 12.89 12.68 -14.56
N ASP A 60 12.02 13.66 -14.34
CA ASP A 60 12.40 15.08 -14.36
C ASP A 60 13.10 15.53 -13.06
N LEU A 61 12.82 14.87 -11.93
CA LEU A 61 13.33 15.23 -10.61
C LEU A 61 13.34 14.01 -9.68
N VAL A 62 14.37 13.93 -8.84
CA VAL A 62 14.49 12.98 -7.73
C VAL A 62 14.50 13.75 -6.40
N ILE A 63 13.69 13.31 -5.44
CA ILE A 63 13.66 13.84 -4.07
C ILE A 63 14.27 12.78 -3.15
N GLU A 64 15.38 13.11 -2.51
CA GLU A 64 16.17 12.18 -1.69
C GLU A 64 15.89 12.35 -0.19
N ALA A 65 15.72 11.24 0.53
CA ALA A 65 15.47 11.25 1.97
C ALA A 65 15.77 9.89 2.61
N ASP A 66 16.93 9.30 2.33
CA ASP A 66 17.32 7.98 2.85
C ASP A 66 17.21 7.88 4.37
N ASP A 67 17.63 8.93 5.11
CA ASP A 67 17.52 8.99 6.57
C ASP A 67 16.07 8.95 7.07
N TYR A 68 15.15 9.60 6.35
CA TYR A 68 13.72 9.51 6.65
C TYR A 68 13.22 8.08 6.51
N VAL A 69 13.55 7.40 5.40
CA VAL A 69 13.13 6.02 5.15
C VAL A 69 13.70 5.05 6.21
N ALA A 70 14.97 5.24 6.59
CA ALA A 70 15.62 4.45 7.63
C ALA A 70 14.95 4.65 9.01
N SER A 71 14.55 5.88 9.34
CA SER A 71 13.95 6.21 10.64
C SER A 71 12.58 5.56 10.90
N ILE A 72 11.90 5.04 9.87
CA ILE A 72 10.56 4.44 10.01
C ILE A 72 10.60 3.08 10.71
N GLN A 73 11.67 2.30 10.54
CA GLN A 73 11.81 0.95 11.09
C GLN A 73 13.16 0.80 11.80
N PRO A 74 13.41 1.58 12.87
CA PRO A 74 14.72 1.67 13.52
C PRO A 74 15.15 0.35 14.19
N ASP A 75 14.19 -0.54 14.48
CA ASP A 75 14.40 -1.84 15.08
C ASP A 75 14.60 -2.97 14.06
N LYS A 76 14.64 -2.66 12.76
CA LYS A 76 14.78 -3.65 11.68
C LYS A 76 16.12 -3.54 10.97
N THR A 77 16.59 -4.67 10.47
CA THR A 77 17.72 -4.75 9.55
C THR A 77 17.23 -4.63 8.09
N ILE A 78 18.17 -4.54 7.15
CA ILE A 78 17.85 -4.52 5.72
C ILE A 78 17.10 -5.82 5.30
N GLU A 79 17.41 -6.94 5.92
CA GLU A 79 16.82 -8.25 5.61
C GLU A 79 15.44 -8.46 6.24
N THR A 80 15.12 -7.70 7.29
CA THR A 80 13.92 -7.93 8.13
C THR A 80 12.89 -6.80 8.06
N ARG A 81 13.27 -5.64 7.53
CA ARG A 81 12.35 -4.52 7.32
C ARG A 81 11.30 -4.83 6.26
N TYR A 82 10.11 -4.26 6.43
CA TYR A 82 9.10 -4.26 5.39
C TYR A 82 9.49 -3.30 4.27
N GLU A 83 9.32 -3.75 3.02
CA GLU A 83 9.58 -2.97 1.80
C GLU A 83 8.28 -2.49 1.11
N GLN A 84 7.13 -2.83 1.68
CA GLN A 84 5.81 -2.52 1.12
C GLN A 84 4.76 -2.31 2.22
N GLY A 85 3.68 -1.62 1.86
CA GLY A 85 2.51 -1.44 2.72
C GLY A 85 1.49 -2.59 2.60
N VAL A 86 0.64 -2.72 3.61
CA VAL A 86 -0.47 -3.70 3.61
C VAL A 86 -1.52 -3.35 2.55
N MET A 87 -2.14 -4.36 1.96
CA MET A 87 -3.34 -4.19 1.12
C MET A 87 -4.48 -5.05 1.64
N VAL A 88 -5.68 -4.46 1.72
CA VAL A 88 -6.93 -5.12 2.10
C VAL A 88 -7.93 -4.93 0.95
N SER A 89 -8.45 -6.03 0.41
CA SER A 89 -9.57 -5.99 -0.54
C SER A 89 -10.86 -5.74 0.21
N MET A 90 -11.59 -4.70 -0.22
CA MET A 90 -12.95 -4.38 0.24
C MET A 90 -13.99 -4.64 -0.85
N VAL A 91 -13.62 -5.43 -1.86
CA VAL A 91 -14.50 -5.82 -2.96
C VAL A 91 -14.49 -7.34 -3.16
N ASP A 92 -15.57 -7.85 -3.74
CA ASP A 92 -15.67 -9.24 -4.17
C ASP A 92 -14.90 -9.50 -5.49
N LYS A 93 -14.99 -10.74 -5.98
CA LYS A 93 -14.34 -11.18 -7.22
C LYS A 93 -14.82 -10.43 -8.47
N ASP A 94 -16.00 -9.83 -8.43
CA ASP A 94 -16.60 -9.09 -9.54
C ASP A 94 -16.36 -7.58 -9.41
N GLY A 95 -15.64 -7.14 -8.37
CA GLY A 95 -15.33 -5.73 -8.10
C GLY A 95 -16.42 -4.98 -7.34
N LYS A 96 -17.42 -5.67 -6.81
CA LYS A 96 -18.51 -5.04 -6.04
C LYS A 96 -18.11 -4.88 -4.59
N LEU A 97 -18.55 -3.79 -3.97
CA LEU A 97 -18.31 -3.52 -2.54
C LEU A 97 -18.89 -4.66 -1.67
N ILE A 98 -18.14 -5.07 -0.65
CA ILE A 98 -18.61 -6.05 0.34
C ILE A 98 -19.81 -5.51 1.15
N PRO A 99 -20.70 -6.38 1.65
CA PRO A 99 -21.85 -5.96 2.45
C PRO A 99 -21.44 -5.44 3.84
N GLU A 100 -22.29 -4.59 4.42
CA GLU A 100 -22.20 -4.24 5.85
C GLU A 100 -22.49 -5.47 6.73
N GLN A 101 -21.72 -5.64 7.82
CA GLN A 101 -21.88 -6.81 8.70
C GLN A 101 -22.85 -6.58 9.87
N GLY A 102 -23.00 -5.35 10.38
CA GLY A 102 -23.93 -5.02 11.46
C GLY A 102 -23.79 -5.87 12.73
N GLY A 103 -22.59 -6.40 13.02
CA GLY A 103 -22.35 -7.30 14.16
C GLY A 103 -22.78 -8.77 13.93
N ALA A 104 -23.25 -9.12 12.73
CA ALA A 104 -23.49 -10.52 12.37
C ALA A 104 -22.18 -11.31 12.31
N ARG A 105 -22.28 -12.65 12.40
CA ARG A 105 -21.15 -13.57 12.31
C ARG A 105 -21.17 -14.29 10.97
N SER A 106 -19.99 -14.69 10.50
CA SER A 106 -19.80 -15.49 9.28
C SER A 106 -20.37 -14.85 8.01
N ILE A 107 -20.32 -13.52 7.91
CA ILE A 107 -20.70 -12.80 6.70
C ILE A 107 -19.64 -13.04 5.62
N SER A 108 -20.08 -13.31 4.40
CA SER A 108 -19.25 -13.41 3.20
C SER A 108 -20.02 -12.83 2.00
N PRO A 109 -19.38 -12.06 1.10
CA PRO A 109 -17.96 -11.68 1.10
C PRO A 109 -17.62 -10.70 2.24
N ALA A 110 -16.35 -10.64 2.61
CA ALA A 110 -15.82 -9.89 3.76
C ALA A 110 -14.46 -9.26 3.43
N PRO A 111 -13.90 -8.37 4.27
CA PRO A 111 -12.57 -7.81 4.03
C PRO A 111 -11.51 -8.91 3.94
N VAL A 112 -10.57 -8.79 3.00
CA VAL A 112 -9.49 -9.76 2.80
C VAL A 112 -8.13 -9.07 2.82
N VAL A 113 -7.25 -9.41 3.76
CA VAL A 113 -5.85 -8.97 3.70
C VAL A 113 -5.15 -9.76 2.59
N ILE A 114 -4.75 -9.08 1.52
CA ILE A 114 -4.17 -9.69 0.31
C ILE A 114 -2.65 -9.48 0.18
N ARG A 115 -2.09 -8.52 0.92
CA ARG A 115 -0.64 -8.27 0.96
C ARG A 115 -0.18 -7.84 2.35
N LYS A 116 0.75 -8.58 2.94
CA LYS A 116 1.50 -8.21 4.15
C LYS A 116 2.48 -7.08 3.89
N GLY A 117 2.62 -6.20 4.86
CA GLY A 117 3.51 -5.06 4.82
C GLY A 117 3.69 -4.43 6.21
N LEU A 118 4.19 -3.19 6.22
CA LEU A 118 4.40 -2.38 7.42
C LEU A 118 3.13 -2.33 8.29
N ASP A 119 3.29 -2.50 9.61
CA ASP A 119 2.23 -2.42 10.63
C ASP A 119 1.05 -3.40 10.46
N ILE A 120 1.28 -4.55 9.81
CA ILE A 120 0.25 -5.59 9.63
C ILE A 120 -0.40 -6.06 10.92
N ASP A 121 0.35 -6.14 12.02
CA ASP A 121 -0.13 -6.51 13.35
C ASP A 121 -1.22 -5.54 13.86
N LYS A 122 -0.97 -4.23 13.75
CA LYS A 122 -1.93 -3.19 14.13
C LYS A 122 -3.16 -3.22 13.23
N ILE A 123 -2.96 -3.40 11.92
CA ILE A 123 -4.06 -3.44 10.95
C ILE A 123 -4.97 -4.65 11.20
N MET A 124 -4.42 -5.82 11.50
CA MET A 124 -5.23 -7.01 11.84
C MET A 124 -6.01 -6.81 13.14
N MET A 125 -5.42 -6.12 14.14
CA MET A 125 -6.14 -5.77 15.38
C MET A 125 -7.34 -4.87 15.08
N HIS A 126 -7.15 -3.82 14.28
CA HIS A 126 -8.25 -2.93 13.88
C HIS A 126 -9.32 -3.65 13.04
N LEU A 127 -8.93 -4.60 12.18
CA LEU A 127 -9.88 -5.45 11.47
C LEU A 127 -10.73 -6.28 12.43
N SER A 128 -10.12 -6.89 13.46
CA SER A 128 -10.88 -7.66 14.45
C SER A 128 -11.78 -6.82 15.35
N ASP A 129 -11.39 -5.58 15.65
CA ASP A 129 -12.23 -4.65 16.42
C ASP A 129 -13.46 -4.18 15.61
N THR A 130 -13.34 -4.14 14.28
CA THR A 130 -14.34 -3.55 13.38
C THR A 130 -15.25 -4.60 12.72
N PHE A 131 -14.71 -5.77 12.37
CA PHE A 131 -15.41 -6.81 11.60
C PHE A 131 -15.38 -8.15 12.33
N ASN A 132 -16.55 -8.74 12.53
CA ASN A 132 -16.68 -10.10 13.08
C ASN A 132 -16.26 -11.19 12.09
N SER A 133 -16.10 -10.85 10.81
CA SER A 133 -15.68 -11.77 9.75
C SER A 133 -14.72 -11.06 8.79
N TRP A 134 -13.54 -11.63 8.58
CA TRP A 134 -12.52 -11.17 7.64
C TRP A 134 -11.56 -12.33 7.34
N ASP A 135 -10.82 -12.23 6.23
CA ASP A 135 -9.89 -13.26 5.77
C ASP A 135 -8.45 -12.73 5.63
N TYR A 136 -7.49 -13.66 5.70
CA TYR A 136 -6.08 -13.41 5.39
C TYR A 136 -5.64 -14.33 4.25
N ARG A 137 -5.19 -13.75 3.13
CA ARG A 137 -4.81 -14.44 1.90
C ARG A 137 -3.59 -13.78 1.24
N GLN A 138 -2.40 -14.06 1.78
CA GLN A 138 -1.15 -13.48 1.28
C GLN A 138 -0.90 -13.83 -0.20
N GLY A 139 -0.72 -12.81 -1.04
CA GLY A 139 -0.36 -12.99 -2.45
C GLY A 139 -1.54 -12.96 -3.41
N GLU A 140 -2.78 -12.78 -2.94
CA GLU A 140 -3.97 -12.69 -3.77
C GLU A 140 -4.20 -11.26 -4.30
N TYR A 141 -3.21 -10.73 -5.01
CA TYR A 141 -3.30 -9.44 -5.71
C TYR A 141 -2.94 -9.62 -7.19
N TYR A 142 -3.59 -8.84 -8.07
CA TYR A 142 -3.53 -8.99 -9.53
C TYR A 142 -2.45 -8.12 -10.19
#